data_AF-A0A968B2B7-F1
#
_entry.id   AF-A0A968B2B7-F1
#
_cell.length_a   1.000
_cell.length_b   1.000
_cell.length_c   1.000
_cell.angle_alpha   90.00
_cell.angle_beta   90.00
_cell.angle_gamma   90.00
#
_symmetry.space_group_name_H-M   'P 1'
#
loop_
_entity.id
_entity.type
_entity.pdbx_description
1 polymer ?
#
loop_
_entity_poly.entity_id
_entity_poly.type
_entity_poly.pdbx_seq_one_letter_code
_entity_poly.pdbx_strand_id
1 'polypeptide(L)'
;AMSVGIVKEDQTASAIAEGVGNPVIIVGSDTGRDGIHGATFASEEISEESEDKRPSVQVGDPFSEKLLLEATLEVIKNGGIVGIQDMGAAGISCSSSEMTAKGGVGMRLDLDKVPAREDGMTAYELLLSESQERMLVVAEKGREQEIIDIYEKWDLNAVVIGEVVEGENVTYLKDGEVKADIPADSLVLGGGAPQYKRETKKPEYLDEVHSFDPSSLDHPDNHNEIIKQLLGSPNIASKRWAYEQYDTMVRTNTVNGPGASDSGLVRIKGTKKGLAVKTDCNGRYVYLNPRKGGQIAVAEAARNVVCSGARPMAITNCLNFGNPYKPEVYWTFKEALAGMGDACRIFNTPVTGGNVSFY
;
A
#
# COMPACT_ATOMS: atom_id res chain seq x y z
N ALA A 1 -5.83 1.77 -3.44
CA ALA A 1 -5.71 2.96 -4.32
C ALA A 1 -4.24 3.13 -4.74
N MET A 2 -3.94 3.94 -5.76
CA MET A 2 -2.56 4.34 -6.10
C MET A 2 -2.38 5.83 -5.79
N SER A 3 -1.29 6.19 -5.09
CA SER A 3 -0.92 7.57 -4.79
C SER A 3 0.47 7.88 -5.37
N VAL A 4 0.67 9.11 -5.83
CA VAL A 4 1.95 9.60 -6.35
C VAL A 4 2.27 10.93 -5.69
N GLY A 5 3.33 10.95 -4.89
CA GLY A 5 3.88 12.14 -4.24
C GLY A 5 5.17 12.62 -4.91
N ILE A 6 5.56 13.86 -4.61
CA ILE A 6 6.89 14.38 -4.93
C ILE A 6 7.59 14.75 -3.63
N VAL A 7 8.88 14.42 -3.56
CA VAL A 7 9.76 14.75 -2.46
C VAL A 7 11.11 15.16 -3.02
N LYS A 8 11.88 15.96 -2.27
CA LYS A 8 13.28 16.22 -2.63
C LYS A 8 14.13 15.06 -2.15
N GLU A 9 15.20 14.77 -2.88
CA GLU A 9 16.08 13.63 -2.61
C GLU A 9 16.73 13.68 -1.21
N ASP A 10 17.00 14.88 -0.70
CA ASP A 10 17.55 15.13 0.64
C ASP A 10 16.49 15.27 1.75
N GLN A 11 15.20 15.08 1.42
CA GLN A 11 14.07 15.22 2.33
C GLN A 11 13.26 13.93 2.42
N THR A 12 13.93 12.79 2.30
CA THR A 12 13.33 11.47 2.48
C THR A 12 13.63 10.93 3.87
N ALA A 13 12.68 10.21 4.45
CA ALA A 13 12.90 9.45 5.67
C ALA A 13 12.75 7.95 5.40
N SER A 14 13.50 7.15 6.14
CA SER A 14 13.45 5.68 6.05
C SER A 14 12.70 5.10 7.23
N ALA A 15 11.98 4.01 7.00
CA ALA A 15 11.39 3.19 8.04
C ALA A 15 12.44 2.32 8.74
N ILE A 16 13.27 2.92 9.59
CA ILE A 16 14.38 2.25 10.28
C ILE A 16 14.49 2.76 11.72
N ALA A 17 14.89 1.89 12.63
CA ALA A 17 15.34 2.27 13.97
C ALA A 17 16.86 2.20 14.03
N GLU A 18 17.52 3.25 14.50
CA GLU A 18 18.98 3.23 14.76
C GLU A 18 19.29 4.07 15.99
N GLY A 19 20.50 3.89 16.53
CA GLY A 19 21.02 4.65 17.65
C GLY A 19 20.40 4.25 18.99
N VAL A 20 21.12 3.39 19.74
CA VAL A 20 20.72 2.97 21.08
C VAL A 20 20.47 4.18 21.98
N GLY A 21 19.32 4.17 22.66
CA GLY A 21 18.84 5.24 23.52
C GLY A 21 18.06 6.34 22.79
N ASN A 22 17.85 6.25 21.48
CA ASN A 22 16.96 7.15 20.76
C ASN A 22 15.50 6.90 21.15
N PRO A 23 14.72 7.95 21.46
CA PRO A 23 13.33 7.82 21.85
C PRO A 23 12.44 7.38 20.68
N VAL A 24 11.46 6.54 21.00
CA VAL A 24 10.42 6.10 20.08
C VAL A 24 9.11 6.78 20.44
N ILE A 25 8.54 7.50 19.48
CA ILE A 25 7.39 8.37 19.64
C ILE A 25 6.25 7.84 18.79
N ILE A 26 5.08 7.63 19.40
CA ILE A 26 3.84 7.42 18.64
C ILE A 26 3.19 8.76 18.39
N VAL A 27 2.77 9.00 17.14
CA VAL A 27 2.19 10.28 16.73
C VAL A 27 0.88 10.07 15.96
N GLY A 28 -0.03 11.03 16.05
CA GLY A 28 -1.32 11.02 15.34
C GLY A 28 -2.51 10.71 16.25
N SER A 29 -3.47 9.94 15.72
CA SER A 29 -4.74 9.61 16.40
C SER A 29 -4.57 8.66 17.59
N ASP A 30 -5.57 8.63 18.47
CA ASP A 30 -5.63 7.67 19.57
C ASP A 30 -5.82 6.23 19.06
N THR A 31 -5.27 5.27 19.81
CA THR A 31 -5.40 3.83 19.54
C THR A 31 -6.72 3.31 20.12
N GLY A 32 -7.60 2.78 19.28
CA GLY A 32 -8.88 2.16 19.67
C GLY A 32 -8.95 0.68 19.29
N ARG A 33 -10.10 0.03 19.54
CA ARG A 33 -10.35 -1.36 19.13
C ARG A 33 -10.77 -1.48 17.66
N ASP A 34 -10.03 -0.82 16.78
CA ASP A 34 -10.33 -0.76 15.34
C ASP A 34 -9.58 -1.87 14.59
N GLY A 35 -10.29 -2.61 13.74
CA GLY A 35 -9.66 -3.54 12.81
C GLY A 35 -8.83 -4.65 13.46
N ILE A 36 -9.04 -4.96 14.74
CA ILE A 36 -8.38 -6.08 15.40
C ILE A 36 -8.87 -7.36 14.68
N HIS A 37 -7.94 -8.11 14.08
CA HIS A 37 -8.16 -9.21 13.12
C HIS A 37 -8.46 -8.82 11.66
N GLY A 38 -8.33 -7.54 11.27
CA GLY A 38 -8.50 -7.06 9.90
C GLY A 38 -7.62 -7.80 8.89
N ALA A 39 -6.32 -7.88 9.17
CA ALA A 39 -5.38 -8.64 8.35
C ALA A 39 -5.69 -10.14 8.24
N THR A 40 -6.17 -10.77 9.33
CA THR A 40 -6.58 -12.18 9.33
C THR A 40 -7.83 -12.38 8.46
N PHE A 41 -8.82 -11.50 8.60
CA PHE A 41 -10.05 -11.53 7.81
C PHE A 41 -9.77 -11.35 6.32
N ALA A 42 -8.89 -10.42 5.95
CA ALA A 42 -8.45 -10.22 4.56
C ALA A 42 -7.66 -11.41 3.97
N SER A 43 -7.29 -12.38 4.82
CA SER A 43 -6.53 -13.59 4.43
C SER A 43 -7.38 -14.86 4.42
N GLU A 44 -8.71 -14.74 4.55
CA GLU A 44 -9.67 -15.85 4.46
C GLU A 44 -10.53 -15.74 3.17
N GLU A 45 -10.97 -16.88 2.62
CA GLU A 45 -11.93 -16.85 1.51
C GLU A 45 -13.26 -16.24 1.99
N ILE A 46 -13.76 -15.24 1.26
CA ILE A 46 -15.05 -14.61 1.57
C ILE A 46 -16.18 -15.62 1.32
N SER A 47 -16.79 -16.09 2.41
CA SER A 47 -18.00 -16.92 2.45
C SER A 47 -19.12 -16.21 3.23
N GLU A 48 -20.37 -16.67 3.10
CA GLU A 48 -21.50 -16.16 3.90
C GLU A 48 -21.22 -16.23 5.42
N GLU A 49 -20.51 -17.27 5.89
CA GLU A 49 -20.12 -17.41 7.31
C GLU A 49 -18.98 -16.47 7.73
N SER A 50 -18.16 -16.01 6.79
CA SER A 50 -17.10 -15.03 7.06
C SER A 50 -17.65 -13.59 7.15
N GLU A 51 -18.74 -13.27 6.44
CA GLU A 51 -19.31 -11.91 6.46
C GLU A 51 -19.77 -11.48 7.86
N ASP A 52 -20.21 -12.42 8.69
CA ASP A 52 -20.61 -12.18 10.09
C ASP A 52 -19.43 -11.86 11.03
N LYS A 53 -18.17 -12.12 10.60
CA LYS A 53 -16.95 -11.84 11.37
C LYS A 53 -16.29 -10.52 10.99
N ARG A 54 -16.96 -9.67 10.21
CA ARG A 54 -16.38 -8.38 9.78
C ARG A 54 -15.92 -7.58 11.01
N PRO A 55 -14.62 -7.23 11.10
CA PRO A 55 -14.16 -6.35 12.17
C PRO A 55 -14.85 -4.99 12.07
N SER A 56 -14.77 -4.22 13.16
CA SER A 56 -15.31 -2.85 13.23
C SER A 56 -14.96 -2.07 11.96
N VAL A 57 -15.98 -1.48 11.31
CA VAL A 57 -15.82 -0.71 10.08
C VAL A 57 -14.80 0.39 10.34
N GLN A 58 -13.68 0.34 9.62
CA GLN A 58 -12.66 1.39 9.67
C GLN A 58 -13.26 2.69 9.15
N VAL A 59 -13.25 3.72 10.00
CA VAL A 59 -13.65 5.08 9.62
C VAL A 59 -12.37 5.91 9.60
N GLY A 60 -11.89 6.23 8.40
CA GLY A 60 -10.77 7.14 8.24
C GLY A 60 -11.18 8.58 8.53
N ASP A 61 -10.26 9.35 9.12
CA ASP A 61 -10.42 10.79 9.33
C ASP A 61 -9.48 11.57 8.40
N PRO A 62 -9.97 12.01 7.23
CA PRO A 62 -9.14 12.73 6.27
C PRO A 62 -8.65 14.09 6.77
N PHE A 63 -9.27 14.66 7.82
CA PHE A 63 -8.80 15.90 8.43
C PHE A 63 -7.57 15.63 9.28
N SER A 64 -7.63 14.62 10.15
CA SER A 64 -6.48 14.17 10.94
C SER A 64 -5.35 13.67 10.04
N GLU A 65 -5.66 12.92 8.98
CA GLU A 65 -4.66 12.49 7.98
C GLU A 65 -3.95 13.70 7.35
N LYS A 66 -4.70 14.78 7.07
CA LYS A 66 -4.14 15.99 6.48
C LYS A 66 -3.17 16.70 7.43
N LEU A 67 -3.51 16.79 8.70
CA LEU A 67 -2.66 17.36 9.75
C LEU A 67 -1.40 16.50 9.90
N LEU A 68 -1.57 15.18 10.01
CA LEU A 68 -0.47 14.22 10.16
C LEU A 68 0.51 14.30 9.00
N LEU A 69 0.01 14.44 7.77
CA LEU A 69 0.82 14.62 6.58
C LEU A 69 1.67 15.89 6.64
N GLU A 70 1.09 17.04 6.99
CA GLU A 70 1.84 18.31 7.04
C GLU A 70 2.84 18.33 8.20
N ALA A 71 2.45 17.82 9.38
CA ALA A 71 3.36 17.68 10.52
C ALA A 71 4.54 16.77 10.20
N THR A 72 4.28 15.62 9.58
CA THR A 72 5.33 14.66 9.20
C THR A 72 6.31 15.24 8.18
N LEU A 73 5.82 15.95 7.15
CA LEU A 73 6.69 16.62 6.19
C LEU A 73 7.55 17.72 6.85
N GLU A 74 7.01 18.41 7.86
CA GLU A 74 7.75 19.40 8.62
C GLU A 74 8.84 18.77 9.50
N VAL A 75 8.52 17.68 10.19
CA VAL A 75 9.47 16.91 11.02
C VAL A 75 10.62 16.35 10.17
N ILE A 76 10.32 15.78 9.01
CA ILE A 76 11.35 15.29 8.08
C ILE A 76 12.28 16.44 7.66
N LYS A 77 11.73 17.63 7.41
CA LYS A 77 12.52 18.81 7.02
C LYS A 77 13.32 19.40 8.18
N ASN A 78 12.87 19.27 9.42
CA ASN A 78 13.61 19.66 10.62
C ASN A 78 14.88 18.80 10.82
N GLY A 79 14.86 17.56 10.34
CA GLY A 79 16.01 16.66 10.38
C GLY A 79 16.35 16.13 11.77
N GLY A 80 15.40 16.14 12.71
CA GLY A 80 15.54 15.57 14.06
C GLY A 80 15.07 14.13 14.21
N ILE A 81 14.79 13.45 13.10
CA ILE A 81 14.36 12.05 13.10
C ILE A 81 15.40 11.15 12.45
N VAL A 82 15.53 9.95 13.00
CA VAL A 82 16.32 8.84 12.46
C VAL A 82 15.48 8.03 11.49
N GLY A 83 14.21 7.81 11.83
CA GLY A 83 13.29 7.08 10.97
C GLY A 83 11.83 7.29 11.34
N ILE A 84 10.96 6.93 10.41
CA ILE A 84 9.51 7.02 10.55
C ILE A 84 8.84 5.92 9.75
N GLN A 85 7.77 5.34 10.30
CA GLN A 85 6.97 4.30 9.66
C GLN A 85 5.48 4.58 9.87
N ASP A 86 4.68 4.37 8.83
CA ASP A 86 3.23 4.41 8.93
C ASP A 86 2.68 3.17 9.65
N MET A 87 1.57 3.35 10.37
CA MET A 87 0.93 2.26 11.09
C MET A 87 -0.34 1.81 10.37
N GLY A 88 -0.25 0.67 9.69
CA GLY A 88 -1.37 0.02 9.01
C GLY A 88 -1.80 -1.28 9.67
N ALA A 89 -1.82 -2.35 8.89
CA ALA A 89 -2.15 -3.70 9.35
C ALA A 89 -1.24 -4.14 10.51
N ALA A 90 -1.84 -4.71 11.55
CA ALA A 90 -1.17 -5.10 12.80
C ALA A 90 -0.44 -3.94 13.54
N GLY A 91 -0.71 -2.68 13.19
CA GLY A 91 -0.45 -1.50 14.02
C GLY A 91 0.97 -1.36 14.56
N ILE A 92 1.07 -1.24 15.89
CA ILE A 92 2.35 -1.04 16.61
C ILE A 92 3.25 -2.24 16.39
N SER A 93 2.69 -3.44 16.40
CA SER A 93 3.50 -4.67 16.33
C SER A 93 4.25 -4.78 15.00
N CYS A 94 3.59 -4.49 13.88
CA CYS A 94 4.21 -4.51 12.55
C CYS A 94 5.26 -3.41 12.43
N SER A 95 4.86 -2.17 12.71
CA SER A 95 5.69 -0.98 12.49
C SER A 95 6.98 -1.03 13.31
N SER A 96 6.88 -1.38 14.60
CA SER A 96 8.06 -1.50 15.46
C SER A 96 8.97 -2.66 15.04
N SER A 97 8.42 -3.81 14.65
CA SER A 97 9.20 -4.97 14.20
C SER A 97 9.93 -4.69 12.88
N GLU A 98 9.28 -4.05 11.91
CA GLU A 98 9.91 -3.68 10.64
C GLU A 98 11.06 -2.69 10.82
N MET A 99 10.86 -1.65 11.61
CA MET A 99 11.91 -0.67 11.90
C MET A 99 13.09 -1.30 12.63
N THR A 100 12.82 -2.17 13.61
CA THR A 100 13.81 -2.90 14.42
C THR A 100 14.63 -3.86 13.55
N ALA A 101 13.97 -4.69 12.74
CA ALA A 101 14.64 -5.66 11.87
C ALA A 101 15.50 -4.98 10.79
N LYS A 102 15.02 -3.88 10.19
CA LYS A 102 15.80 -3.12 9.21
C LYS A 102 17.01 -2.41 9.83
N GLY A 103 16.88 -2.00 11.09
CA GLY A 103 17.90 -1.31 11.86
C GLY A 103 18.99 -2.19 12.46
N GLY A 104 18.68 -3.48 12.70
CA GLY A 104 19.58 -4.37 13.43
C GLY A 104 19.83 -3.95 14.87
N VAL A 105 18.84 -3.27 15.49
CA VAL A 105 18.83 -2.81 16.89
C VAL A 105 17.53 -3.27 17.53
N GLY A 106 17.44 -3.25 18.86
CA GLY A 106 16.22 -3.63 19.60
C GLY A 106 15.33 -2.43 19.88
N MET A 107 14.10 -2.68 20.31
CA MET A 107 13.17 -1.63 20.71
C MET A 107 12.39 -2.04 21.97
N ARG A 108 12.31 -1.16 22.97
CA ARG A 108 11.54 -1.39 24.19
C ARG A 108 10.42 -0.37 24.29
N LEU A 109 9.17 -0.84 24.22
CA LEU A 109 7.96 -0.04 24.19
C LEU A 109 7.11 -0.27 25.44
N ASP A 110 6.61 0.82 26.01
CA ASP A 110 5.69 0.86 27.14
C ASP A 110 4.28 1.19 26.63
N LEU A 111 3.42 0.18 26.62
CA LEU A 111 2.07 0.28 26.10
C LEU A 111 1.15 1.11 27.00
N ASP A 112 1.50 1.35 28.27
CA ASP A 112 0.70 2.22 29.15
C ASP A 112 0.81 3.69 28.75
N LYS A 113 1.80 4.05 27.93
CA LYS A 113 1.99 5.41 27.41
C LYS A 113 1.29 5.64 26.07
N VAL A 114 0.80 4.59 25.43
CA VAL A 114 0.13 4.71 24.13
C VAL A 114 -1.19 5.47 24.32
N PRO A 115 -1.44 6.57 23.59
CA PRO A 115 -2.74 7.25 23.61
C PRO A 115 -3.83 6.27 23.22
N ALA A 116 -4.78 6.02 24.13
CA ALA A 116 -5.84 5.05 23.96
C ALA A 116 -7.21 5.74 23.98
N ARG A 117 -8.07 5.37 23.03
CA ARG A 117 -9.43 5.92 22.90
C ARG A 117 -10.41 5.28 23.90
N GLU A 118 -10.11 4.06 24.33
CA GLU A 118 -10.95 3.26 25.20
C GLU A 118 -10.19 2.86 26.47
N ASP A 119 -10.85 2.94 27.63
CA ASP A 119 -10.27 2.50 28.88
C ASP A 119 -10.07 0.98 28.92
N GLY A 120 -9.01 0.54 29.60
CA GLY A 120 -8.77 -0.88 29.87
C GLY A 120 -8.41 -1.71 28.65
N MET A 121 -7.88 -1.09 27.58
CA MET A 121 -7.34 -1.83 26.44
C MET A 121 -6.18 -2.74 26.90
N THR A 122 -6.26 -4.00 26.47
CA THR A 122 -5.23 -5.01 26.72
C THR A 122 -4.00 -4.75 25.86
N ALA A 123 -2.86 -5.34 26.24
CA ALA A 123 -1.65 -5.27 25.42
C ALA A 123 -1.88 -5.83 24.00
N TYR A 124 -2.68 -6.90 23.88
CA TYR A 124 -3.05 -7.48 22.59
C TYR A 124 -3.79 -6.48 21.69
N GLU A 125 -4.79 -5.80 22.24
CA GLU A 125 -5.61 -4.83 21.51
C GLU A 125 -4.79 -3.60 21.10
N LEU A 126 -3.92 -3.08 21.98
CA LEU A 126 -3.03 -1.95 21.65
C LEU A 126 -2.03 -2.29 20.54
N LEU A 127 -1.46 -3.49 20.59
CA LEU A 127 -0.45 -3.94 19.63
C LEU A 127 -1.01 -4.16 18.22
N LEU A 128 -2.19 -4.76 18.13
CA LEU A 128 -2.80 -5.20 16.87
C LEU A 128 -3.91 -4.29 16.36
N SER A 129 -4.21 -3.21 17.08
CA SER A 129 -5.15 -2.18 16.62
C SER A 129 -4.69 -1.59 15.28
N GLU A 130 -5.62 -1.55 14.34
CA GLU A 130 -5.48 -0.93 13.02
C GLU A 130 -6.18 0.45 12.99
N SER A 131 -6.27 1.15 14.13
CA SER A 131 -6.72 2.55 14.16
C SER A 131 -5.89 3.38 13.18
N GLN A 132 -6.58 4.23 12.41
CA GLN A 132 -6.00 4.96 11.29
C GLN A 132 -5.23 6.20 11.77
N GLU A 133 -4.54 6.87 10.83
CA GLU A 133 -3.83 8.14 11.05
C GLU A 133 -2.81 8.11 12.21
N ARG A 134 -1.97 7.07 12.25
CA ARG A 134 -0.87 6.94 13.21
C ARG A 134 0.46 6.65 12.52
N MET A 135 1.54 7.14 13.12
CA MET A 135 2.91 6.82 12.71
C MET A 135 3.78 6.54 13.93
N LEU A 136 4.85 5.78 13.70
CA LEU A 136 5.91 5.54 14.67
C LEU A 136 7.17 6.30 14.23
N VAL A 137 7.71 7.13 15.12
CA VAL A 137 8.87 8.00 14.85
C VAL A 137 10.01 7.62 15.79
N VAL A 138 11.22 7.46 15.26
CA VAL A 138 12.46 7.40 16.05
C VAL A 138 13.14 8.75 15.94
N ALA A 139 13.19 9.50 17.04
CA ALA A 139 13.83 10.81 17.09
C ALA A 139 15.28 10.70 17.54
N GLU A 140 16.12 11.67 17.16
CA GLU A 140 17.46 11.78 17.73
C GLU A 140 17.38 12.13 19.21
N LYS A 141 18.13 11.42 20.06
CA LYS A 141 18.16 11.67 21.50
C LYS A 141 18.53 13.12 21.83
N GLY A 142 17.72 13.76 22.66
CA GLY A 142 17.83 15.17 23.04
C GLY A 142 17.03 16.12 22.13
N ARG A 143 16.42 15.62 21.05
CA ARG A 143 15.58 16.38 20.13
C ARG A 143 14.12 15.93 20.14
N GLU A 144 13.74 15.00 21.01
CA GLU A 144 12.36 14.50 21.13
C GLU A 144 11.35 15.63 21.34
N GLN A 145 11.67 16.64 22.14
CA GLN A 145 10.77 17.75 22.40
C GLN A 145 10.54 18.60 21.14
N GLU A 146 11.56 18.79 20.29
CA GLU A 146 11.38 19.49 19.01
C GLU A 146 10.37 18.76 18.12
N ILE A 147 10.39 17.43 18.12
CA ILE A 147 9.47 16.60 17.35
C ILE A 147 8.06 16.68 17.92
N ILE A 148 7.93 16.57 19.25
CA ILE A 148 6.63 16.68 19.96
C ILE A 148 6.01 18.05 19.69
N ASP A 149 6.77 19.13 19.85
CA ASP A 149 6.28 20.50 19.64
C ASP A 149 5.75 20.71 18.22
N ILE A 150 6.36 20.08 17.21
CA ILE A 150 5.87 20.16 15.82
C ILE A 150 4.51 19.47 15.69
N TYR A 151 4.36 18.24 16.19
CA TYR A 151 3.09 17.52 16.11
C TYR A 151 1.98 18.19 16.94
N GLU A 152 2.29 18.68 18.14
CA GLU A 152 1.35 19.42 19.00
C GLU A 152 0.87 20.72 18.32
N LYS A 153 1.77 21.44 17.62
CA LYS A 153 1.40 22.63 16.84
C LYS A 153 0.35 22.33 15.76
N TRP A 154 0.29 21.10 15.27
CA TRP A 154 -0.69 20.63 14.29
C TRP A 154 -1.92 19.95 14.96
N ASP A 155 -2.08 20.11 16.28
CA ASP A 155 -3.14 19.50 17.09
C ASP A 155 -3.14 17.95 17.05
N LEU A 156 -1.96 17.34 17.03
CA LEU A 156 -1.78 15.88 17.02
C LEU A 156 -1.09 15.40 18.30
N ASN A 157 -1.42 14.18 18.74
CA ASN A 157 -0.68 13.54 19.81
C ASN A 157 0.76 13.25 19.36
N ALA A 158 1.71 13.41 20.27
CA ALA A 158 3.08 12.91 20.13
C ALA A 158 3.61 12.48 21.49
N VAL A 159 3.70 11.17 21.72
CA VAL A 159 4.05 10.61 23.03
C VAL A 159 5.23 9.67 22.91
N VAL A 160 6.26 9.89 23.73
CA VAL A 160 7.40 8.98 23.84
C VAL A 160 6.94 7.70 24.53
N ILE A 161 6.76 6.63 23.75
CA ILE A 161 6.31 5.33 24.25
C ILE A 161 7.48 4.38 24.51
N GLY A 162 8.69 4.70 24.10
CA GLY A 162 9.81 3.78 24.29
C GLY A 162 11.16 4.32 23.86
N GLU A 163 12.10 3.40 23.73
CA GLU A 163 13.47 3.70 23.27
C GLU A 163 14.05 2.56 22.44
N VAL A 164 14.98 2.90 21.57
CA VAL A 164 15.86 1.95 20.88
C VAL A 164 16.85 1.39 21.91
N VAL A 165 17.07 0.07 21.91
CA VAL A 165 17.95 -0.63 22.84
C VAL A 165 18.95 -1.53 22.10
N GLU A 166 19.95 -2.05 22.80
CA GLU A 166 20.82 -3.10 22.27
C GLU A 166 20.05 -4.41 22.07
N GLY A 167 20.42 -5.18 21.05
CA GLY A 167 19.80 -6.47 20.71
C GLY A 167 19.02 -6.41 19.39
N GLU A 168 18.18 -7.42 19.15
CA GLU A 168 17.37 -7.55 17.92
C GLU A 168 15.89 -7.80 18.23
N ASN A 169 15.52 -7.72 19.51
CA ASN A 169 14.17 -7.98 19.96
C ASN A 169 13.33 -6.70 20.05
N VAL A 170 12.03 -6.84 19.84
CA VAL A 170 11.04 -5.87 20.30
C VAL A 170 10.43 -6.38 21.59
N THR A 171 10.59 -5.60 22.66
CA THR A 171 10.03 -5.87 23.99
C THR A 171 8.87 -4.91 24.27
N TYR A 172 7.71 -5.46 24.61
CA TYR A 172 6.51 -4.70 24.92
C TYR A 172 6.15 -4.86 26.40
N LEU A 173 6.03 -3.74 27.10
CA LEU A 173 5.69 -3.67 28.51
C LEU A 173 4.26 -3.16 28.66
N LYS A 174 3.54 -3.68 29.65
CA LYS A 174 2.28 -3.11 30.12
C LYS A 174 2.09 -3.45 31.60
N ASP A 175 1.61 -2.51 32.39
CA ASP A 175 1.40 -2.62 33.84
C ASP A 175 2.69 -3.01 34.58
N GLY A 176 3.85 -2.55 34.07
CA GLY A 176 5.18 -2.88 34.58
C GLY A 176 5.67 -4.29 34.26
N GLU A 177 4.92 -5.09 33.48
CA GLU A 177 5.28 -6.46 33.11
C GLU A 177 5.61 -6.59 31.62
N VAL A 178 6.54 -7.47 31.27
CA VAL A 178 6.83 -7.83 29.88
C VAL A 178 5.68 -8.69 29.35
N LYS A 179 4.94 -8.17 28.37
CA LYS A 179 3.83 -8.87 27.71
C LYS A 179 4.28 -9.65 26.48
N ALA A 180 5.33 -9.19 25.80
CA ALA A 180 5.99 -9.90 24.71
C ALA A 180 7.45 -9.44 24.57
N ASP A 181 8.32 -10.36 24.20
CA ASP A 181 9.74 -10.13 23.88
C ASP A 181 10.12 -11.06 22.74
N ILE A 182 10.21 -10.52 21.52
CA ILE A 182 10.25 -11.32 20.29
C ILE A 182 11.36 -10.79 19.37
N PRO A 183 12.18 -11.66 18.75
CA PRO A 183 13.12 -11.25 17.71
C PRO A 183 12.38 -10.60 16.53
N ALA A 184 12.75 -9.37 16.18
CA ALA A 184 12.06 -8.62 15.12
C ALA A 184 12.14 -9.31 13.76
N ASP A 185 13.28 -9.94 13.46
CA ASP A 185 13.50 -10.68 12.21
C ASP A 185 12.44 -11.78 12.00
N SER A 186 11.94 -12.39 13.07
CA SER A 186 10.91 -13.44 12.97
C SER A 186 9.53 -12.92 12.56
N LEU A 187 9.30 -11.60 12.64
CA LEU A 187 8.01 -10.96 12.42
C LEU A 187 7.92 -10.22 11.07
N VAL A 188 9.00 -10.17 10.29
CA VAL A 188 9.06 -9.36 9.05
C VAL A 188 9.19 -10.20 7.79
N LEU A 189 8.65 -9.67 6.68
CA LEU A 189 8.77 -10.29 5.36
C LEU A 189 10.23 -10.29 4.91
N GLY A 190 10.77 -11.47 4.59
CA GLY A 190 12.17 -11.63 4.17
C GLY A 190 13.16 -11.85 5.32
N GLY A 191 12.69 -11.79 6.57
CA GLY A 191 13.40 -12.30 7.74
C GLY A 191 13.08 -13.77 8.01
N GLY A 192 12.86 -14.12 9.28
CA GLY A 192 12.57 -15.47 9.76
C GLY A 192 11.19 -16.03 9.41
N ALA A 193 10.30 -15.24 8.79
CA ALA A 193 8.99 -15.72 8.35
C ALA A 193 9.13 -16.83 7.27
N PRO A 194 8.48 -18.00 7.43
CA PRO A 194 8.62 -19.11 6.48
C PRO A 194 8.20 -18.73 5.05
N GLN A 195 9.05 -19.06 4.08
CA GLN A 195 8.73 -18.92 2.66
C GLN A 195 8.19 -20.24 2.10
N TYR A 196 7.01 -20.17 1.49
CA TYR A 196 6.35 -21.34 0.92
C TYR A 196 6.62 -21.45 -0.57
N LYS A 197 7.15 -22.59 -1.01
CA LYS A 197 7.10 -23.00 -2.42
C LYS A 197 5.81 -23.79 -2.64
N ARG A 198 4.84 -23.17 -3.30
CA ARG A 198 3.53 -23.79 -3.54
C ARG A 198 3.54 -24.61 -4.83
N GLU A 199 2.68 -25.62 -4.86
CA GLU A 199 2.39 -26.38 -6.08
C GLU A 199 1.69 -25.49 -7.10
N THR A 200 1.95 -25.73 -8.39
CA THR A 200 1.33 -25.01 -9.50
C THR A 200 0.83 -26.01 -10.54
N LYS A 201 -0.42 -25.87 -10.99
CA LYS A 201 -1.01 -26.67 -12.06
C LYS A 201 -1.62 -25.75 -13.11
N LYS A 202 -1.43 -26.04 -14.40
CA LYS A 202 -2.12 -25.27 -15.46
C LYS A 202 -3.63 -25.51 -15.34
N PRO A 203 -4.47 -24.45 -15.31
CA PRO A 203 -5.92 -24.61 -15.32
C PRO A 203 -6.41 -25.32 -16.59
N GLU A 204 -7.29 -26.30 -16.43
CA GLU A 204 -7.82 -27.12 -17.54
C GLU A 204 -8.69 -26.30 -18.50
N TYR A 205 -9.42 -25.29 -18.00
CA TYR A 205 -10.25 -24.42 -18.84
C TYR A 205 -9.45 -23.67 -19.92
N LEU A 206 -8.13 -23.54 -19.75
CA LEU A 206 -7.29 -22.87 -20.75
C LEU A 206 -7.25 -23.64 -22.07
N ASP A 207 -7.31 -24.98 -22.03
CA ASP A 207 -7.32 -25.79 -23.25
C ASP A 207 -8.64 -25.57 -24.01
N GLU A 208 -9.75 -25.43 -23.30
CA GLU A 208 -11.06 -25.10 -23.89
C GLU A 208 -11.03 -23.73 -24.57
N VAL A 209 -10.64 -22.66 -23.87
CA VAL A 209 -10.64 -21.30 -24.44
C VAL A 209 -9.59 -21.13 -25.55
N HIS A 210 -8.50 -21.91 -25.54
CA HIS A 210 -7.50 -21.90 -26.61
C HIS A 210 -7.91 -22.72 -27.84
N SER A 211 -8.86 -23.65 -27.67
CA SER A 211 -9.42 -24.41 -28.79
C SER A 211 -10.43 -23.62 -29.62
N PHE A 212 -10.91 -22.48 -29.10
CA PHE A 212 -11.84 -21.60 -29.79
C PHE A 212 -11.19 -21.00 -31.04
N ASP A 213 -11.85 -21.10 -32.19
CA ASP A 213 -11.44 -20.48 -33.44
C ASP A 213 -12.10 -19.10 -33.59
N PRO A 214 -11.37 -17.98 -33.45
CA PRO A 214 -11.96 -16.65 -33.60
C PRO A 214 -12.51 -16.37 -35.00
N SER A 215 -12.06 -17.11 -36.02
CA SER A 215 -12.56 -16.96 -37.39
C SER A 215 -13.93 -17.60 -37.61
N SER A 216 -14.42 -18.40 -36.65
CA SER A 216 -15.75 -18.98 -36.69
C SER A 216 -16.84 -18.01 -36.19
N LEU A 217 -16.48 -16.79 -35.80
CA LEU A 217 -17.43 -15.78 -35.34
C LEU A 217 -18.16 -15.15 -36.52
N ASP A 218 -19.49 -15.10 -36.44
CA ASP A 218 -20.29 -14.32 -37.38
C ASP A 218 -19.98 -12.83 -37.22
N HIS A 219 -19.63 -12.18 -38.33
CA HIS A 219 -19.41 -10.74 -38.35
C HIS A 219 -20.75 -10.02 -38.52
N PRO A 220 -21.07 -9.03 -37.67
CA PRO A 220 -22.34 -8.32 -37.74
C PRO A 220 -22.40 -7.42 -38.97
N ASP A 221 -23.45 -7.54 -39.78
CA ASP A 221 -23.63 -6.69 -40.98
C ASP A 221 -23.82 -5.19 -40.64
N ASN A 222 -24.34 -4.90 -39.44
CA ASN A 222 -24.63 -3.54 -39.00
C ASN A 222 -23.65 -3.04 -37.93
N HIS A 223 -22.47 -2.61 -38.37
CA HIS A 223 -21.43 -2.08 -37.48
C HIS A 223 -21.87 -0.83 -36.68
N ASN A 224 -22.80 -0.04 -37.20
CA ASN A 224 -23.28 1.16 -36.50
C ASN A 224 -24.02 0.80 -35.21
N GLU A 225 -24.85 -0.24 -35.22
CA GLU A 225 -25.54 -0.71 -34.02
C GLU A 225 -24.56 -1.34 -33.02
N ILE A 226 -23.56 -2.07 -33.51
CA ILE A 226 -22.52 -2.66 -32.65
C ILE A 226 -21.71 -1.58 -31.94
N ILE A 227 -21.32 -0.51 -32.63
CA ILE A 227 -20.62 0.61 -31.99
C ILE A 227 -21.49 1.24 -30.89
N LYS A 228 -22.80 1.43 -31.13
CA LYS A 228 -23.71 1.95 -30.10
C LYS A 228 -23.79 1.01 -28.89
N GLN A 229 -23.86 -0.30 -29.13
CA GLN A 229 -23.84 -1.30 -28.05
C GLN A 229 -22.53 -1.26 -27.25
N LEU A 230 -21.38 -1.19 -27.93
CA LEU A 230 -20.08 -1.08 -27.27
C LEU A 230 -19.97 0.19 -26.43
N LEU A 231 -20.37 1.34 -26.99
CA LEU A 231 -20.37 2.62 -26.27
C LEU A 231 -21.34 2.63 -25.07
N GLY A 232 -22.39 1.81 -25.10
CA GLY A 232 -23.31 1.59 -23.98
C GLY A 232 -22.77 0.67 -22.88
N SER A 233 -21.67 -0.06 -23.13
CA SER A 233 -21.08 -0.94 -22.12
C SER A 233 -20.43 -0.13 -20.99
N PRO A 234 -20.68 -0.43 -19.70
CA PRO A 234 -20.03 0.24 -18.58
C PRO A 234 -18.48 0.19 -18.63
N ASN A 235 -17.90 -0.83 -19.27
CA ASN A 235 -16.45 -0.94 -19.44
C ASN A 235 -15.87 0.09 -20.42
N ILE A 236 -16.65 0.55 -21.40
CA ILE A 236 -16.21 1.48 -22.46
C ILE A 236 -16.76 2.89 -22.25
N ALA A 237 -18.01 2.98 -21.77
CA ALA A 237 -18.74 4.24 -21.58
C ALA A 237 -17.96 5.26 -20.73
N SER A 238 -18.32 6.54 -20.89
CA SER A 238 -17.70 7.64 -20.17
C SER A 238 -17.68 7.41 -18.65
N LYS A 239 -16.52 7.62 -18.03
CA LYS A 239 -16.32 7.55 -16.57
C LYS A 239 -16.51 8.90 -15.88
N ARG A 240 -17.12 9.88 -16.58
CA ARG A 240 -17.37 11.24 -16.10
C ARG A 240 -18.07 11.30 -14.76
N TRP A 241 -19.11 10.49 -14.59
CA TRP A 241 -19.86 10.42 -13.34
C TRP A 241 -18.96 10.07 -12.15
N ALA A 242 -17.88 9.30 -12.33
CA ALA A 242 -16.98 8.92 -11.26
C ALA A 242 -16.04 10.07 -10.92
N TYR A 243 -15.38 10.66 -11.91
CA TYR A 243 -14.34 11.66 -11.63
C TYR A 243 -14.86 13.06 -11.30
N GLU A 244 -16.10 13.42 -11.66
CA GLU A 244 -16.70 14.71 -11.25
C GLU A 244 -17.05 14.79 -9.77
N GLN A 245 -17.00 13.67 -9.06
CA GLN A 245 -17.19 13.62 -7.61
C GLN A 245 -15.92 14.00 -6.84
N TYR A 246 -14.78 14.09 -7.52
CA TYR A 246 -13.48 14.38 -6.90
C TYR A 246 -12.95 15.72 -7.39
N ASP A 247 -12.21 16.39 -6.50
CA ASP A 247 -11.44 17.55 -6.91
C ASP A 247 -10.26 17.14 -7.81
N THR A 248 -9.97 18.00 -8.78
CA THR A 248 -8.82 17.83 -9.69
C THR A 248 -7.95 19.09 -9.75
N MET A 249 -8.23 20.10 -8.94
CA MET A 249 -7.65 21.45 -9.07
C MET A 249 -6.91 21.91 -7.81
N VAL A 250 -7.07 21.24 -6.67
CA VAL A 250 -6.33 21.49 -5.43
C VAL A 250 -4.82 21.43 -5.72
N ARG A 251 -4.09 22.39 -5.14
CA ARG A 251 -2.67 22.68 -5.43
C ARG A 251 -2.38 23.14 -6.86
N THR A 252 -3.37 23.31 -7.73
CA THR A 252 -3.26 23.92 -9.08
C THR A 252 -2.15 23.34 -9.97
N ASN A 253 -1.88 22.04 -9.84
CA ASN A 253 -0.81 21.36 -10.57
C ASN A 253 -1.31 20.52 -11.75
N THR A 254 -2.59 20.17 -11.78
CA THR A 254 -3.16 19.38 -12.87
C THR A 254 -3.06 20.15 -14.19
N VAL A 255 -2.47 19.50 -15.20
CA VAL A 255 -2.38 20.03 -16.57
C VAL A 255 -3.53 19.49 -17.39
N ASN A 256 -3.68 18.17 -17.39
CA ASN A 256 -4.82 17.48 -17.99
C ASN A 256 -5.56 16.73 -16.89
N GLY A 257 -6.83 17.09 -16.71
CA GLY A 257 -7.73 16.38 -15.82
C GLY A 257 -8.16 15.02 -16.39
N PRO A 258 -8.89 14.21 -15.60
CA PRO A 258 -9.46 12.95 -16.04
C PRO A 258 -10.28 13.09 -17.32
N GLY A 259 -10.13 12.14 -18.24
CA GLY A 259 -10.88 12.09 -19.51
C GLY A 259 -10.35 12.99 -20.64
N ALA A 260 -9.38 13.88 -20.37
CA ALA A 260 -8.80 14.74 -21.41
C ALA A 260 -7.64 14.07 -22.19
N SER A 261 -6.97 13.09 -21.58
CA SER A 261 -5.85 12.35 -22.19
C SER A 261 -5.77 10.90 -21.70
N ASP A 262 -4.93 10.11 -22.36
CA ASP A 262 -4.72 8.70 -22.02
C ASP A 262 -4.05 8.52 -20.65
N SER A 263 -3.40 9.54 -20.08
CA SER A 263 -2.86 9.55 -18.72
C SER A 263 -3.24 10.83 -17.96
N GLY A 264 -3.20 10.80 -16.63
CA GLY A 264 -3.28 12.01 -15.81
C GLY A 264 -1.95 12.76 -15.83
N LEU A 265 -1.98 14.07 -16.12
CA LEU A 265 -0.78 14.90 -16.20
C LEU A 265 -0.74 15.94 -15.08
N VAL A 266 0.34 15.91 -14.30
CA VAL A 266 0.57 16.84 -13.18
C VAL A 266 1.89 17.57 -13.40
N ARG A 267 1.88 18.91 -13.37
CA ARG A 267 3.11 19.72 -13.48
C ARG A 267 3.90 19.72 -12.17
N ILE A 268 5.22 19.81 -12.28
CA ILE A 268 6.09 20.07 -11.14
C ILE A 268 6.39 21.56 -11.08
N LYS A 269 5.77 22.27 -10.13
CA LYS A 269 5.93 23.72 -9.93
C LYS A 269 7.39 24.14 -9.83
N GLY A 270 7.70 25.31 -10.39
CA GLY A 270 9.07 25.84 -10.44
C GLY A 270 9.97 25.16 -11.48
N THR A 271 9.45 24.19 -12.25
CA THR A 271 10.22 23.49 -13.29
C THR A 271 9.46 23.48 -14.62
N LYS A 272 10.13 23.00 -15.68
CA LYS A 272 9.50 22.65 -16.97
C LYS A 272 9.09 21.17 -17.07
N LYS A 273 9.13 20.43 -15.95
CA LYS A 273 8.85 18.99 -15.89
C LYS A 273 7.40 18.74 -15.48
N GLY A 274 6.88 17.57 -15.87
CA GLY A 274 5.59 17.05 -15.45
C GLY A 274 5.66 15.53 -15.26
N LEU A 275 4.68 14.99 -14.54
CA LEU A 275 4.49 13.57 -14.30
C LEU A 275 3.25 13.10 -15.04
N ALA A 276 3.38 11.96 -15.72
CA ALA A 276 2.29 11.25 -16.34
C ALA A 276 2.02 9.97 -15.55
N VAL A 277 0.77 9.76 -15.15
CA VAL A 277 0.37 8.63 -14.32
C VAL A 277 -0.82 7.93 -14.96
N LYS A 278 -0.75 6.59 -15.02
CA LYS A 278 -1.82 5.75 -15.53
C LYS A 278 -1.82 4.40 -14.83
N THR A 279 -3.01 3.83 -14.70
CA THR A 279 -3.27 2.49 -14.20
C THR A 279 -4.10 1.75 -15.23
N ASP A 280 -3.67 0.54 -15.62
CA ASP A 280 -4.36 -0.30 -16.59
C ASP A 280 -4.30 -1.78 -16.17
N CYS A 281 -5.38 -2.50 -16.48
CA CYS A 281 -5.46 -3.95 -16.32
C CYS A 281 -6.65 -4.47 -17.13
N ASN A 282 -6.48 -5.63 -17.78
CA ASN A 282 -7.59 -6.33 -18.44
C ASN A 282 -7.66 -7.79 -17.95
N GLY A 283 -8.57 -8.04 -17.00
CA GLY A 283 -8.76 -9.36 -16.40
C GLY A 283 -9.16 -10.44 -17.41
N ARG A 284 -9.83 -10.10 -18.53
CA ARG A 284 -10.18 -11.07 -19.57
C ARG A 284 -8.95 -11.58 -20.30
N TYR A 285 -7.97 -10.71 -20.56
CA TYR A 285 -6.71 -11.14 -21.19
C TYR A 285 -5.88 -12.01 -20.24
N VAL A 286 -5.88 -11.69 -18.94
CA VAL A 286 -5.25 -12.55 -17.93
C VAL A 286 -5.95 -13.90 -17.85
N TYR A 287 -7.30 -13.93 -17.86
CA TYR A 287 -8.07 -15.18 -17.88
C TYR A 287 -7.75 -16.03 -19.11
N LEU A 288 -7.73 -15.45 -20.31
CA LEU A 288 -7.47 -16.19 -21.54
C LEU A 288 -6.01 -16.64 -21.66
N ASN A 289 -5.05 -15.83 -21.22
CA ASN A 289 -3.63 -16.18 -21.23
C ASN A 289 -2.90 -15.36 -20.17
N PRO A 290 -2.62 -15.94 -18.98
CA PRO A 290 -2.12 -15.14 -17.86
C PRO A 290 -0.80 -14.43 -18.16
N ARG A 291 0.16 -15.12 -18.78
CA ARG A 291 1.45 -14.51 -19.14
C ARG A 291 1.30 -13.39 -20.16
N LYS A 292 0.47 -13.59 -21.19
CA LYS A 292 0.23 -12.53 -22.19
C LYS A 292 -0.58 -11.37 -21.60
N GLY A 293 -1.56 -11.65 -20.74
CA GLY A 293 -2.33 -10.65 -20.01
C GLY A 293 -1.44 -9.77 -19.14
N GLY A 294 -0.51 -10.37 -18.39
CA GLY A 294 0.50 -9.64 -17.60
C GLY A 294 1.38 -8.73 -18.47
N GLN A 295 1.84 -9.22 -19.63
CA GLN A 295 2.57 -8.38 -20.60
C GLN A 295 1.72 -7.22 -21.11
N ILE A 296 0.45 -7.47 -21.45
CA ILE A 296 -0.45 -6.46 -22.00
C ILE A 296 -0.75 -5.38 -20.97
N ALA A 297 -0.95 -5.73 -19.69
CA ALA A 297 -1.21 -4.73 -18.65
C ALA A 297 -0.08 -3.70 -18.54
N VAL A 298 1.18 -4.16 -18.54
CA VAL A 298 2.36 -3.27 -18.53
C VAL A 298 2.45 -2.47 -19.85
N ALA A 299 2.23 -3.14 -20.99
CA ALA A 299 2.31 -2.49 -22.30
C ALA A 299 1.23 -1.42 -22.51
N GLU A 300 0.02 -1.62 -21.99
CA GLU A 300 -1.07 -0.67 -22.06
C GLU A 300 -0.78 0.57 -21.22
N ALA A 301 -0.35 0.39 -19.97
CA ALA A 301 0.08 1.48 -19.10
C ALA A 301 1.22 2.30 -19.73
N ALA A 302 2.24 1.63 -20.25
CA ALA A 302 3.34 2.29 -20.95
C ALA A 302 2.86 3.04 -22.19
N ARG A 303 1.96 2.45 -22.99
CA ARG A 303 1.40 3.07 -24.20
C ARG A 303 0.61 4.33 -23.86
N ASN A 304 -0.25 4.29 -22.85
CA ASN A 304 -1.05 5.44 -22.42
C ASN A 304 -0.20 6.63 -21.94
N VAL A 305 0.90 6.33 -21.22
CA VAL A 305 1.90 7.34 -20.83
C VAL A 305 2.60 7.93 -22.07
N VAL A 306 3.00 7.10 -23.03
CA VAL A 306 3.64 7.55 -24.28
C VAL A 306 2.70 8.40 -25.14
N CYS A 307 1.43 8.00 -25.30
CA CYS A 307 0.42 8.75 -26.04
C CYS A 307 0.17 10.14 -25.44
N SER A 308 0.42 10.30 -24.13
CA SER A 308 0.33 11.60 -23.44
C SER A 308 1.61 12.43 -23.55
N GLY A 309 2.62 11.98 -24.31
CA GLY A 309 3.88 12.69 -24.56
C GLY A 309 4.97 12.48 -23.51
N ALA A 310 4.78 11.53 -22.59
CA ALA A 310 5.74 11.24 -21.52
C ALA A 310 6.53 9.95 -21.78
N ARG A 311 7.64 9.78 -21.08
CA ARG A 311 8.46 8.56 -21.11
C ARG A 311 8.12 7.68 -19.91
N PRO A 312 7.75 6.40 -20.09
CA PRO A 312 7.62 5.46 -18.98
C PRO A 312 8.94 5.30 -18.23
N MET A 313 8.91 5.45 -16.90
CA MET A 313 10.11 5.40 -16.05
C MET A 313 10.13 4.23 -15.08
N ALA A 314 8.98 3.84 -14.52
CA ALA A 314 8.82 2.78 -13.55
C ALA A 314 7.36 2.32 -13.51
N ILE A 315 7.10 1.17 -12.90
CA ILE A 315 5.74 0.72 -12.58
C ILE A 315 5.60 0.39 -11.09
N THR A 316 4.36 0.48 -10.60
CA THR A 316 3.90 -0.21 -9.40
C THR A 316 2.85 -1.24 -9.81
N ASN A 317 2.74 -2.36 -9.11
CA ASN A 317 1.74 -3.38 -9.41
C ASN A 317 0.76 -3.58 -8.25
N CYS A 318 -0.47 -3.99 -8.58
CA CYS A 318 -1.48 -4.38 -7.60
C CYS A 318 -2.06 -5.72 -8.07
N LEU A 319 -1.50 -6.80 -7.54
CA LEU A 319 -1.81 -8.17 -7.93
C LEU A 319 -3.01 -8.64 -7.10
N ASN A 320 -4.11 -8.99 -7.75
CA ASN A 320 -5.34 -9.44 -7.08
C ASN A 320 -5.72 -10.79 -7.66
N PHE A 321 -5.54 -11.85 -6.87
CA PHE A 321 -5.76 -13.24 -7.29
C PHE A 321 -6.51 -13.98 -6.18
N GLY A 322 -7.24 -15.03 -6.54
CA GLY A 322 -7.97 -15.82 -5.54
C GLY A 322 -7.03 -16.63 -4.63
N ASN A 323 -7.61 -17.55 -3.88
CA ASN A 323 -6.89 -18.41 -2.94
C ASN A 323 -5.63 -19.11 -3.52
N PRO A 324 -4.43 -18.83 -2.99
CA PRO A 324 -3.15 -19.38 -3.45
C PRO A 324 -2.92 -20.84 -3.06
N TYR A 325 -3.79 -21.45 -2.23
CA TYR A 325 -3.76 -22.90 -1.96
C TYR A 325 -4.29 -23.72 -3.15
N LYS A 326 -5.04 -23.11 -4.07
CA LYS A 326 -5.49 -23.75 -5.31
C LYS A 326 -4.34 -23.71 -6.34
N PRO A 327 -3.76 -24.86 -6.78
CA PRO A 327 -2.59 -24.88 -7.66
C PRO A 327 -2.80 -24.14 -8.99
N GLU A 328 -4.02 -24.14 -9.52
CA GLU A 328 -4.43 -23.42 -10.73
C GLU A 328 -4.39 -21.90 -10.57
N VAL A 329 -4.82 -21.40 -9.41
CA VAL A 329 -4.81 -19.96 -9.10
C VAL A 329 -3.38 -19.48 -8.91
N TYR A 330 -2.58 -20.23 -8.16
CA TYR A 330 -1.17 -19.87 -7.93
C TYR A 330 -0.34 -19.96 -9.22
N TRP A 331 -0.66 -20.91 -10.12
CA TRP A 331 -0.08 -20.95 -11.47
C TRP A 331 -0.42 -19.70 -12.29
N THR A 332 -1.70 -19.28 -12.26
CA THR A 332 -2.17 -18.07 -12.96
C THR A 332 -1.45 -16.81 -12.46
N PHE A 333 -1.33 -16.65 -11.14
CA PHE A 333 -0.55 -15.59 -10.50
C PHE A 333 0.90 -15.57 -10.98
N LYS A 334 1.57 -16.73 -10.92
CA LYS A 334 2.96 -16.89 -11.33
C LYS A 334 3.18 -16.51 -12.80
N GLU A 335 2.33 -16.98 -13.70
CA GLU A 335 2.46 -16.70 -15.13
C GLU A 335 2.15 -15.22 -15.45
N ALA A 336 1.12 -14.63 -14.82
CA ALA A 336 0.85 -13.20 -14.98
C ALA A 336 2.01 -12.34 -14.51
N LEU A 337 2.59 -12.64 -13.34
CA LEU A 337 3.75 -11.92 -12.81
C LEU A 337 5.00 -12.09 -13.70
N ALA A 338 5.24 -13.31 -14.21
CA ALA A 338 6.32 -13.56 -15.16
C ALA A 338 6.13 -12.73 -16.45
N GLY A 339 4.90 -12.63 -16.96
CA GLY A 339 4.54 -11.80 -18.10
C GLY A 339 4.81 -10.31 -17.87
N MET A 340 4.41 -9.79 -16.71
CA MET A 340 4.73 -8.41 -16.32
C MET A 340 6.25 -8.18 -16.30
N GLY A 341 7.00 -9.11 -15.69
CA GLY A 341 8.46 -9.04 -15.64
C GLY A 341 9.12 -9.05 -17.03
N ASP A 342 8.62 -9.87 -17.95
CA ASP A 342 9.08 -9.91 -19.34
C ASP A 342 8.88 -8.55 -20.04
N ALA A 343 7.69 -7.95 -19.89
CA ALA A 343 7.39 -6.63 -20.44
C ALA A 343 8.25 -5.52 -19.82
N CYS A 344 8.43 -5.53 -18.50
CA CYS A 344 9.28 -4.55 -17.79
C CYS A 344 10.73 -4.57 -18.28
N ARG A 345 11.30 -5.76 -18.53
CA ARG A 345 12.66 -5.88 -19.08
C ARG A 345 12.77 -5.31 -20.49
N ILE A 346 11.73 -5.47 -21.32
CA ILE A 346 11.70 -4.93 -22.69
C ILE A 346 11.56 -3.40 -22.67
N PHE A 347 10.66 -2.86 -21.84
CA PHE A 347 10.40 -1.42 -21.78
C PHE A 347 11.40 -0.65 -20.89
N ASN A 348 12.29 -1.38 -20.20
CA ASN A 348 13.22 -0.83 -19.22
C ASN A 348 12.50 -0.02 -18.13
N THR A 349 11.43 -0.59 -17.59
CA THR A 349 10.59 0.01 -16.54
C THR A 349 10.66 -0.86 -15.28
N PRO A 350 11.53 -0.55 -14.30
CA PRO A 350 11.62 -1.31 -13.06
C PRO A 350 10.31 -1.25 -12.26
N VAL A 351 10.07 -2.30 -11.47
CA VAL A 351 8.99 -2.32 -10.48
C VAL A 351 9.53 -1.67 -9.21
N THR A 352 8.98 -0.53 -8.81
CA THR A 352 9.47 0.25 -7.65
C THR A 352 8.66 0.03 -6.37
N GLY A 353 7.61 -0.78 -6.45
CA GLY A 353 6.73 -1.13 -5.34
C GLY A 353 5.52 -1.89 -5.85
N GLY A 354 4.66 -2.31 -4.94
CA GLY A 354 3.40 -2.95 -5.30
C GLY A 354 2.67 -3.58 -4.12
N ASN A 355 1.59 -4.28 -4.44
CA ASN A 355 0.75 -4.98 -3.49
C ASN A 355 0.35 -6.36 -4.03
N VAL A 356 0.18 -7.32 -3.14
CA VAL A 356 -0.39 -8.64 -3.46
C VAL A 356 -1.58 -8.90 -2.55
N SER A 357 -2.76 -8.98 -3.15
CA SER A 357 -3.98 -9.45 -2.52
C SER A 357 -4.28 -10.85 -3.00
N PHE A 358 -4.35 -11.77 -2.04
CA PHE A 358 -4.82 -13.14 -2.23
C PHE A 358 -6.18 -13.32 -1.56
N TYR A 359 -6.82 -14.45 -1.85
CA TYR A 359 -8.13 -14.93 -1.34
C TYR A 359 -9.34 -14.34 -2.05
#